data_AF-A0A7S4MWG9-F1
#
_entry.id   AF-A0A7S4MWG9-F1
#
_cell.length_a   1.000
_cell.length_b   1.000
_cell.length_c   1.000
_cell.angle_alpha   90.00
_cell.angle_beta   90.00
_cell.angle_gamma   90.00
#
_symmetry.space_group_name_H-M   'P 1'
#
loop_
_entity.id
_entity.type
_entity.pdbx_description
1 polymer ?
#
loop_
_entity_poly.entity_id
_entity_poly.type
_entity_poly.pdbx_seq_one_letter_code
_entity_poly.pdbx_strand_id
1 'polypeptide(L)'
;EWFDRTRVAQHSVFCLCPTGDSKGFTARLYFSLVHGCIPVRVDGHRRSTQGPNQWRYPFPRLLDWDRLVVDVPWAETPTLLRRLKAFTAAEITRRQDYLHSVAHWLLYDTPGVAEDAATATILELERRLLPPSTPNAQSET
;
A
#
# COMPACT_ATOMS: atom_id res chain seq x y z
N GLU A 1 -6.26 24.34 -1.60
CA GLU A 1 -5.01 23.56 -1.79
C GLU A 1 -5.17 22.04 -1.65
N TRP A 2 -5.82 21.51 -0.59
CA TRP A 2 -5.93 20.04 -0.42
C TRP A 2 -6.85 19.35 -1.44
N PHE A 3 -8.05 19.87 -1.65
CA PHE A 3 -9.01 19.30 -2.63
C PHE A 3 -8.47 19.22 -4.05
N ASP A 4 -7.60 20.14 -4.44
CA ASP A 4 -6.99 20.13 -5.76
C ASP A 4 -5.99 18.98 -5.91
N ARG A 5 -5.25 18.64 -4.85
CA ARG A 5 -4.33 17.49 -4.84
C ARG A 5 -5.06 16.16 -4.92
N THR A 6 -6.19 16.02 -4.21
CA THR A 6 -7.05 14.84 -4.29
C THR A 6 -7.59 14.65 -5.70
N ARG A 7 -8.13 15.72 -6.30
CA ARG A 7 -8.64 15.70 -7.67
C ARG A 7 -7.55 15.32 -8.68
N VAL A 8 -6.37 15.94 -8.58
CA VAL A 8 -5.23 15.61 -9.46
C VAL A 8 -4.84 14.13 -9.33
N ALA A 9 -4.77 13.58 -8.13
CA ALA A 9 -4.46 12.17 -7.94
C ALA A 9 -5.53 11.24 -8.53
N GLN A 10 -6.81 11.53 -8.30
CA GLN A 10 -7.92 10.73 -8.82
C GLN A 10 -8.00 10.71 -10.36
N HIS A 11 -7.47 11.74 -11.03
CA HIS A 11 -7.41 11.81 -12.48
C HIS A 11 -6.04 11.45 -13.07
N SER A 12 -5.06 11.11 -12.23
CA SER A 12 -3.72 10.68 -12.66
C SER A 12 -3.64 9.16 -12.72
N VAL A 13 -3.00 8.62 -13.76
CA VAL A 13 -2.71 7.19 -13.83
C VAL A 13 -1.60 6.81 -12.84
N PHE A 14 -0.51 7.59 -12.84
CA PHE A 14 0.69 7.35 -12.04
C PHE A 14 0.98 8.51 -11.10
N CYS A 15 1.37 8.20 -9.86
CA CYS A 15 1.77 9.19 -8.86
C CYS A 15 3.21 8.96 -8.42
N LEU A 16 4.07 9.95 -8.63
CA LEU A 16 5.48 9.84 -8.27
C LEU A 16 5.65 9.86 -6.74
N CYS A 17 6.24 8.80 -6.21
CA CYS A 17 6.43 8.57 -4.78
C CYS A 17 7.92 8.36 -4.46
N PRO A 18 8.78 9.39 -4.61
CA PRO A 18 10.18 9.26 -4.27
C PRO A 18 10.35 9.10 -2.77
N THR A 19 11.14 8.13 -2.33
CA THR A 19 11.28 7.84 -0.89
C THR A 19 12.17 8.86 -0.18
N GLY A 20 13.05 9.55 -0.91
CA GLY A 20 14.07 10.42 -0.31
C GLY A 20 14.87 9.67 0.75
N ASP A 21 15.00 10.28 1.93
CA ASP A 21 15.67 9.67 3.10
C ASP A 21 14.72 8.80 3.97
N SER A 22 13.43 8.68 3.65
CA SER A 22 12.47 7.86 4.40
C SER A 22 12.67 6.36 4.19
N LYS A 23 12.52 5.57 5.27
CA LYS A 23 12.68 4.10 5.23
C LYS A 23 11.44 3.41 4.64
N GLY A 24 11.30 3.49 3.32
CA GLY A 24 10.31 2.72 2.55
C GLY A 24 9.02 3.49 2.30
N PHE A 25 8.30 3.84 3.36
CA PHE A 25 6.94 4.41 3.25
C PHE A 25 6.94 5.92 3.40
N THR A 26 6.16 6.59 2.56
CA THR A 26 5.95 8.04 2.64
C THR A 26 4.47 8.36 2.64
N ALA A 27 4.09 9.53 3.18
CA ALA A 27 2.72 10.00 3.08
C ALA A 27 2.23 10.06 1.62
N ARG A 28 3.12 10.32 0.66
CA ARG A 28 2.82 10.32 -0.78
C ARG A 28 2.45 8.92 -1.31
N LEU A 29 3.11 7.87 -0.82
CA LEU A 29 2.78 6.49 -1.17
C LEU A 29 1.36 6.13 -0.71
N TYR A 30 1.02 6.40 0.55
CA TYR A 30 -0.34 6.14 1.04
C TYR A 30 -1.39 7.01 0.36
N PHE A 31 -1.10 8.31 0.17
CA PHE A 31 -2.00 9.23 -0.52
C PHE A 31 -2.35 8.76 -1.94
N SER A 32 -1.37 8.27 -2.70
CA SER A 32 -1.62 7.75 -4.05
C SER A 32 -2.46 6.47 -4.03
N LEU A 33 -2.15 5.55 -3.13
CA LEU A 33 -2.90 4.30 -2.95
C LEU A 33 -4.38 4.54 -2.60
N VAL A 34 -4.68 5.45 -1.67
CA VAL A 34 -6.07 5.70 -1.26
C VAL A 34 -6.88 6.50 -2.29
N HIS A 35 -6.21 7.14 -3.24
CA HIS A 35 -6.84 7.98 -4.27
C HIS A 35 -6.86 7.36 -5.68
N GLY A 36 -6.57 6.06 -5.82
CA GLY A 36 -6.70 5.38 -7.12
C GLY A 36 -5.53 5.58 -8.08
N CYS A 37 -4.46 6.23 -7.62
CA CYS A 37 -3.31 6.60 -8.45
C CYS A 37 -2.19 5.58 -8.28
N ILE A 38 -1.75 4.91 -9.35
CA ILE A 38 -0.72 3.87 -9.26
C ILE A 38 0.59 4.50 -8.77
N PRO A 39 1.09 4.13 -7.58
CA PRO A 39 2.32 4.71 -7.06
C PRO A 39 3.53 4.26 -7.86
N VAL A 40 4.38 5.23 -8.22
CA VAL A 40 5.70 4.99 -8.79
C VAL A 40 6.73 5.28 -7.71
N ARG A 41 7.18 4.22 -7.03
CA ARG A 41 8.10 4.34 -5.91
C ARG A 41 9.53 4.40 -6.45
N VAL A 42 10.15 5.56 -6.28
CA VAL A 42 11.55 5.76 -6.66
C VAL A 42 12.42 5.68 -5.41
N ASP A 43 13.36 4.73 -5.39
CA ASP A 43 14.30 4.59 -4.27
C ASP A 43 15.12 5.87 -4.08
N GLY A 44 15.45 6.19 -2.82
CA GLY A 44 16.30 7.33 -2.50
C GLY A 44 17.74 7.14 -3.00
N HIS A 45 18.33 8.22 -3.53
CA HIS A 45 19.70 8.23 -4.07
C HIS A 45 20.75 7.65 -3.11
N ARG A 46 20.63 7.89 -1.78
CA ARG A 46 21.57 7.36 -0.78
C ARG A 46 21.46 5.86 -0.53
N ARG A 47 20.42 5.20 -1.02
CA ARG A 47 20.11 3.79 -0.73
C ARG A 47 20.20 2.86 -1.92
N SER A 48 20.21 3.39 -3.15
CA SER A 48 20.52 2.62 -4.35
C SER A 48 21.86 1.87 -4.25
N THR A 49 22.75 2.32 -3.36
CA THR A 49 24.07 1.73 -3.08
C THR A 49 24.04 0.58 -2.08
N GLN A 50 22.91 0.31 -1.41
CA GLN A 50 22.77 -0.73 -0.38
C GLN A 50 22.19 -2.05 -0.95
N GLY A 51 22.03 -2.15 -2.27
CA GLY A 51 21.49 -3.32 -2.96
C GLY A 51 19.96 -3.28 -3.13
N PRO A 52 19.42 -3.98 -4.14
CA PRO A 52 17.98 -4.05 -4.37
C PRO A 52 17.25 -4.74 -3.20
N ASN A 53 16.00 -4.36 -2.92
CA ASN A 53 15.06 -5.08 -2.05
C ASN A 53 15.31 -5.09 -0.54
N GLN A 54 15.96 -4.09 0.06
CA GLN A 54 16.07 -4.04 1.53
C GLN A 54 14.77 -3.64 2.25
N TRP A 55 13.75 -3.20 1.54
CA TRP A 55 12.53 -2.70 2.15
C TRP A 55 11.38 -3.69 1.87
N ARG A 56 10.56 -3.99 2.89
CA ARG A 56 9.49 -5.00 2.83
C ARG A 56 8.15 -4.30 2.96
N TYR A 57 7.24 -4.51 1.99
CA TYR A 57 5.89 -4.01 2.09
C TYR A 57 5.13 -4.66 3.27
N PRO A 58 4.26 -3.91 3.97
CA PRO A 58 3.47 -4.47 5.06
C PRO A 58 2.39 -5.39 4.49
N PHE A 59 1.91 -6.29 5.34
CA PHE A 59 0.81 -7.21 5.01
C PHE A 59 1.01 -7.98 3.68
N PRO A 60 2.18 -8.57 3.40
CA PRO A 60 2.46 -9.23 2.11
C PRO A 60 1.59 -10.46 1.85
N ARG A 61 0.83 -10.93 2.85
CA ARG A 61 -0.18 -11.98 2.70
C ARG A 61 -1.55 -11.46 2.27
N LEU A 62 -1.85 -10.18 2.52
CA LEU A 62 -3.11 -9.53 2.18
C LEU A 62 -2.99 -8.73 0.87
N LEU A 63 -1.81 -8.16 0.64
CA LEU A 63 -1.56 -7.21 -0.43
C LEU A 63 -0.46 -7.73 -1.36
N ASP A 64 -0.80 -7.85 -2.65
CA ASP A 64 0.14 -8.10 -3.73
C ASP A 64 0.69 -6.76 -4.22
N TRP A 65 1.83 -6.38 -3.67
CA TRP A 65 2.39 -5.08 -3.92
C TRP A 65 3.05 -4.91 -5.29
N ASP A 66 3.41 -6.00 -5.96
CA ASP A 66 3.90 -5.94 -7.34
C ASP A 66 2.80 -5.45 -8.29
N ARG A 67 1.53 -5.68 -7.92
CA ARG A 67 0.34 -5.15 -8.60
C ARG A 67 0.02 -3.72 -8.18
N LEU A 68 0.29 -3.35 -6.92
CA LEU A 68 -0.03 -2.02 -6.41
C LEU A 68 0.98 -0.96 -6.85
N VAL A 69 2.27 -1.26 -6.81
CA VAL A 69 3.34 -0.27 -6.95
C VAL A 69 4.22 -0.59 -8.16
N VAL A 70 4.76 0.46 -8.78
CA VAL A 70 5.85 0.38 -9.74
C VAL A 70 7.13 0.80 -9.03
N ASP A 71 7.94 -0.18 -8.62
CA ASP A 71 9.25 0.08 -8.03
C ASP A 71 10.27 0.43 -9.11
N VAL A 72 10.94 1.57 -8.92
CA VAL A 72 11.94 2.12 -9.83
C VAL A 72 13.21 2.40 -9.04
N PRO A 73 14.30 1.64 -9.31
CA PRO A 73 15.61 1.96 -8.75
C PRO A 73 16.02 3.38 -9.12
N TRP A 74 16.71 4.08 -8.21
CA TRP A 74 17.17 5.45 -8.47
C TRP A 74 17.96 5.57 -9.79
N ALA A 75 18.80 4.58 -10.09
CA ALA A 75 19.60 4.53 -11.30
C ALA A 75 18.77 4.50 -12.60
N GLU A 76 17.53 4.03 -12.55
CA GLU A 76 16.62 3.95 -13.71
C GLU A 76 15.79 5.22 -13.90
N THR A 77 15.87 6.19 -12.99
CA THR A 77 15.12 7.46 -13.08
C THR A 77 15.25 8.17 -14.43
N PRO A 78 16.43 8.22 -15.10
CA PRO A 78 16.55 8.83 -16.43
C PRO A 78 15.66 8.18 -17.50
N THR A 79 15.25 6.92 -17.30
CA THR A 79 14.42 6.16 -18.23
C THR A 79 12.98 6.00 -17.76
N LEU A 80 12.61 6.64 -16.64
CA LEU A 80 11.33 6.48 -15.97
C LEU A 80 10.13 6.70 -16.91
N LEU A 81 10.13 7.81 -17.65
CA LEU A 81 9.02 8.14 -18.56
C LEU A 81 8.82 7.07 -19.63
N ARG A 82 9.91 6.50 -20.16
CA ARG A 82 9.83 5.42 -21.14
C ARG A 82 9.22 4.17 -20.52
N ARG A 83 9.62 3.84 -19.29
CA ARG A 83 9.07 2.70 -18.54
C ARG A 83 7.58 2.87 -18.25
N LEU A 84 7.14 4.04 -17.81
CA LEU A 84 5.72 4.32 -17.54
C LEU A 84 4.87 4.28 -18.82
N LYS A 85 5.39 4.80 -19.95
CA LYS A 85 4.72 4.74 -21.25
C LYS A 85 4.62 3.33 -21.84
N ALA A 86 5.43 2.39 -21.35
CA ALA A 86 5.38 1.00 -21.81
C ALA A 86 4.18 0.22 -21.25
N PHE A 87 3.52 0.72 -20.21
CA PHE A 87 2.31 0.11 -19.68
C PHE A 87 1.16 0.26 -20.67
N THR A 88 0.53 -0.86 -20.99
CA THR A 88 -0.71 -0.89 -21.77
C THR A 88 -1.88 -0.40 -20.94
N ALA A 89 -2.93 0.10 -21.60
CA ALA A 89 -4.17 0.48 -20.94
C ALA A 89 -4.76 -0.69 -20.12
N ALA A 90 -4.69 -1.91 -20.64
CA ALA A 90 -5.18 -3.10 -19.95
C ALA A 90 -4.38 -3.40 -18.66
N GLU A 91 -3.07 -3.19 -18.65
CA GLU A 91 -2.26 -3.31 -17.43
C GLU A 91 -2.58 -2.23 -16.41
N ILE A 92 -2.77 -0.99 -16.87
CA ILE A 92 -3.17 0.14 -16.02
C ILE A 92 -4.51 -0.15 -15.36
N THR A 93 -5.53 -0.54 -16.13
CA THR A 93 -6.86 -0.88 -15.61
C THR A 93 -6.78 -2.01 -14.58
N ARG A 94 -6.09 -3.11 -14.87
CA ARG A 94 -5.94 -4.22 -13.91
C ARG A 94 -5.29 -3.81 -12.59
N ARG A 95 -4.34 -2.86 -12.64
CA ARG A 95 -3.68 -2.33 -11.44
C ARG A 95 -4.59 -1.39 -10.66
N GLN A 96 -5.32 -0.51 -11.34
CA GLN A 96 -6.29 0.39 -10.71
C GLN A 96 -7.46 -0.38 -10.08
N ASP A 97 -7.97 -1.41 -10.77
CA ASP A 97 -9.02 -2.29 -10.24
C ASP A 97 -8.55 -3.02 -8.98
N TYR A 98 -7.33 -3.56 -9.00
CA TYR A 98 -6.76 -4.21 -7.83
C TYR A 98 -6.58 -3.23 -6.68
N LEU A 99 -5.99 -2.06 -6.95
CA LEU A 99 -5.80 -1.00 -5.98
C LEU A 99 -7.13 -0.59 -5.35
N HIS A 100 -8.19 -0.39 -6.14
CA HIS A 100 -9.52 -0.07 -5.62
C HIS A 100 -10.07 -1.19 -4.74
N SER A 101 -9.88 -2.45 -5.13
CA SER A 101 -10.34 -3.62 -4.36
C SER A 101 -9.67 -3.76 -2.99
N VAL A 102 -8.45 -3.24 -2.82
CA VAL A 102 -7.68 -3.38 -1.58
C VAL A 102 -7.42 -2.06 -0.84
N ALA A 103 -7.88 -0.93 -1.37
CA ALA A 103 -7.64 0.39 -0.77
C ALA A 103 -8.16 0.50 0.67
N HIS A 104 -9.24 -0.20 0.99
CA HIS A 104 -9.80 -0.23 2.35
C HIS A 104 -8.83 -0.81 3.39
N TRP A 105 -7.99 -1.79 3.02
CA TRP A 105 -6.95 -2.32 3.90
C TRP A 105 -5.87 -1.29 4.25
N LEU A 106 -5.74 -0.24 3.43
CA LEU A 106 -4.72 0.81 3.54
C LEU A 106 -5.25 2.08 4.20
N LEU A 107 -6.56 2.19 4.38
CA LEU A 107 -7.20 3.26 5.13
C LEU A 107 -7.09 2.93 6.61
N TYR A 108 -6.55 3.85 7.40
CA TYR A 108 -6.49 3.71 8.85
C TYR A 108 -7.81 4.20 9.44
N ASP A 109 -8.72 3.28 9.75
CA ASP A 109 -9.97 3.59 10.44
C ASP A 109 -9.72 3.62 11.95
N THR A 110 -9.26 4.77 12.44
CA THR A 110 -8.99 5.04 13.86
C THR A 110 -10.09 4.56 14.84
N PRO A 111 -11.40 4.66 14.53
CA PRO A 111 -12.45 4.11 15.37
C PRO A 111 -12.75 2.60 15.19
N GLY A 112 -12.15 1.91 14.22
CA GLY A 112 -12.29 0.45 14.00
C GLY A 112 -13.70 0.01 13.59
N VAL A 113 -14.45 0.86 12.91
CA VAL A 113 -15.83 0.61 12.46
C VAL A 113 -15.84 -0.17 11.14
N ALA A 114 -14.82 0.03 10.30
CA ALA A 114 -14.54 -0.73 9.09
C ALA A 114 -13.30 -1.62 9.27
N GLU A 115 -13.34 -2.82 8.72
CA GLU A 115 -12.19 -3.73 8.76
C GLU A 115 -11.05 -3.19 7.87
N ASP A 116 -9.94 -2.81 8.51
CA ASP A 116 -8.69 -2.42 7.86
C ASP A 116 -7.53 -3.34 8.30
N ALA A 117 -6.33 -3.14 7.75
CA ALA A 117 -5.21 -4.03 8.06
C ALA A 117 -4.74 -3.90 9.52
N ALA A 118 -4.95 -2.75 10.16
CA ALA A 118 -4.61 -2.56 11.56
C ALA A 118 -5.57 -3.34 12.47
N THR A 119 -6.87 -3.21 12.22
CA THR A 119 -7.96 -3.92 12.89
C THR A 119 -7.82 -5.43 12.70
N ALA A 120 -7.57 -5.89 11.48
CA ALA A 120 -7.33 -7.32 11.20
C ALA A 120 -6.09 -7.86 11.94
N THR A 121 -5.04 -7.04 12.08
CA THR A 121 -3.85 -7.42 12.86
C THR A 121 -4.17 -7.53 14.35
N ILE A 122 -4.93 -6.58 14.89
CA ILE A 122 -5.37 -6.60 16.30
C ILE A 122 -6.24 -7.84 16.56
N LEU A 123 -7.23 -8.12 15.71
CA LEU A 123 -8.08 -9.29 15.85
C LEU A 123 -7.29 -10.62 15.78
N GLU A 124 -6.32 -10.73 14.87
CA GLU A 124 -5.47 -11.92 14.80
C GLU A 124 -4.54 -12.05 16.01
N LEU A 125 -4.05 -10.94 16.55
CA LEU A 125 -3.28 -10.94 17.80
C LEU A 125 -4.14 -11.36 18.98
N GLU A 126 -5.35 -10.82 19.13
CA GLU A 126 -6.30 -11.21 20.16
C GLU A 126 -6.62 -12.71 20.09
N ARG A 127 -6.90 -13.24 18.88
CA ARG A 127 -7.16 -14.67 18.68
C ARG A 127 -5.98 -15.57 19.05
N ARG A 128 -4.75 -15.08 18.90
CA ARG A 128 -3.52 -15.86 19.21
C ARG A 128 -3.06 -15.71 20.65
N LEU A 129 -3.33 -14.57 21.29
CA LEU A 129 -2.85 -14.23 22.62
C LEU A 129 -3.87 -14.57 23.71
N LEU A 130 -5.17 -14.56 23.39
CA LEU A 130 -6.21 -14.98 24.30
C LEU A 130 -6.43 -16.50 24.17
N PRO A 131 -6.49 -17.25 25.28
CA PRO A 131 -6.91 -18.65 25.23
C PRO A 131 -8.34 -18.73 24.67
N PRO A 132 -8.69 -19.81 23.95
CA PRO A 132 -10.07 -19.99 23.47
C PRO A 132 -11.00 -19.93 24.67
N SER A 133 -12.03 -19.08 24.60
CA SER A 133 -13.07 -19.00 25.61
C SER A 133 -13.67 -20.38 25.76
N THR A 134 -13.43 -21.02 26.90
CA THR A 134 -14.12 -22.25 27.26
C THR A 134 -15.62 -21.96 27.17
N PRO A 135 -16.40 -22.74 26.39
CA PRO A 135 -17.85 -22.56 26.38
C PRO A 135 -18.32 -22.66 27.83
N ASN A 136 -19.05 -21.65 28.29
CA ASN A 136 -19.70 -21.65 29.59
C ASN A 136 -20.36 -23.01 29.78
N ALA A 137 -19.94 -23.74 30.81
CA ALA A 137 -20.69 -24.86 31.34
C ALA A 137 -22.06 -24.30 31.75
N GLN A 138 -23.02 -24.42 30.85
CA GLN A 138 -24.41 -24.47 31.23
C GLN A 138 -24.62 -25.74 32.05
N SER A 139 -25.39 -25.59 33.11
CA SER A 139 -26.12 -26.65 33.82
C SER A 139 -25.35 -27.38 34.91
N GLU A 140 -25.80 -27.19 36.14
CA GLU A 140 -26.23 -28.19 37.13
C GLU A 140 -26.50 -27.41 38.43
N THR A 141 -27.74 -26.93 38.61
CA THR A 141 -28.79 -27.46 39.53
C THR A 141 -28.41 -27.38 41.00
#